data_AF-A0A849S2B4-F1
#
_entry.id   AF-A0A849S2B4-F1
#
_cell.length_a   1.000
_cell.length_b   1.000
_cell.length_c   1.000
_cell.angle_alpha   90.00
_cell.angle_beta   90.00
_cell.angle_gamma   90.00
#
_symmetry.space_group_name_H-M   'P 1'
#
loop_
_entity.id
_entity.type
_entity.pdbx_description
1 polymer ?
#
loop_
_entity_poly.entity_id
_entity_poly.type
_entity_poly.pdbx_seq_one_letter_code
_entity_poly.pdbx_strand_id
1 'polypeptide(L)' 'MKQGYRLIIVDKAGVLVSEFQLTENALAQPEAFVSALKQSIEDIEEEEA' A
#
# COMPACT_ATOMS: atom_id res chain seq x y z
N MET A 1 -9.91 1.40 18.86
CA MET A 1 -9.20 1.22 17.57
C MET A 1 -7.81 0.71 17.91
N LYS A 2 -7.38 -0.46 17.38
CA LYS A 2 -5.98 -0.92 17.60
C LYS A 2 -5.06 0.11 16.95
N GLN A 3 -4.06 0.59 17.70
CA GLN A 3 -3.03 1.48 17.15
C GLN A 3 -2.27 0.73 16.05
N GLY A 4 -2.12 1.36 14.90
CA GLY A 4 -1.44 0.79 13.75
C GLY A 4 -1.19 1.87 12.71
N TYR A 5 -0.27 1.61 11.80
CA TYR A 5 0.03 2.50 10.69
C TYR A 5 -0.83 2.10 9.49
N ARG A 6 -1.20 3.08 8.69
CA ARG A 6 -1.93 2.89 7.43
C ARG A 6 -1.19 3.64 6.35
N LEU A 7 -0.91 2.95 5.24
CA LEU A 7 -0.41 3.59 4.04
C LEU A 7 -1.60 3.77 3.09
N ILE A 8 -1.75 4.98 2.56
CA ILE A 8 -2.75 5.30 1.54
C ILE A 8 -1.99 5.82 0.34
N ILE A 9 -2.26 5.23 -0.82
CA ILE A 9 -1.76 5.70 -2.11
C ILE A 9 -2.89 6.48 -2.77
N VAL A 10 -2.57 7.71 -3.18
CA VAL A 10 -3.49 8.61 -3.86
C VAL A 10 -2.88 9.05 -5.18
N ASP A 11 -3.72 9.32 -6.17
CA ASP A 11 -3.29 9.88 -7.46
C ASP A 11 -2.96 11.38 -7.35
N LYS A 12 -2.55 11.99 -8.46
CA LYS A 12 -2.25 13.44 -8.53
C LYS A 12 -3.45 14.34 -8.25
N ALA A 13 -4.67 13.84 -8.41
CA ALA A 13 -5.91 14.53 -8.11
C ALA A 13 -6.35 14.36 -6.63
N GLY A 14 -5.62 13.54 -5.85
CA GLY A 14 -5.92 13.23 -4.47
C GLY A 14 -6.99 12.15 -4.30
N VAL A 15 -7.30 11.40 -5.35
CA VAL A 15 -8.23 10.27 -5.32
C VAL A 15 -7.51 9.05 -4.74
N LEU A 16 -8.16 8.33 -3.83
CA LEU A 16 -7.62 7.12 -3.22
C LEU A 16 -7.54 6.00 -4.26
N VAL A 17 -6.34 5.46 -4.45
CA VAL A 17 -6.07 4.38 -5.40
C VAL A 17 -5.83 3.07 -4.65
N SER A 18 -5.11 3.09 -3.53
CA SER A 18 -4.88 1.88 -2.73
C SER A 18 -4.71 2.18 -1.24
N GLU A 19 -5.02 1.19 -0.39
CA GLU A 19 -4.92 1.28 1.07
C GLU A 19 -4.30 0.01 1.66
N PHE A 20 -3.24 0.20 2.45
CA PHE A 20 -2.56 -0.86 3.19
C PHE A 20 -2.63 -0.58 4.69
N GLN A 21 -3.02 -1.60 5.46
CA GLN A 21 -2.95 -1.54 6.91
C GLN A 21 -1.73 -2.31 7.41
N LEU A 22 -0.89 -1.65 8.21
CA LEU A 22 0.22 -2.29 8.89
C LEU A 22 -0.34 -3.09 10.07
N THR A 23 -0.39 -4.40 9.87
CA THR A 23 -0.81 -5.37 10.89
C THR A 23 0.39 -6.01 11.56
N GLU A 24 0.19 -6.69 12.70
CA GLU A 24 1.24 -7.48 13.35
C GLU A 24 1.82 -8.55 12.40
N ASN A 25 1.01 -9.13 11.52
CA ASN A 25 1.47 -10.09 10.52
C ASN A 25 2.34 -9.42 9.44
N ALA A 26 2.01 -8.20 9.01
CA ALA A 26 2.82 -7.43 8.08
C ALA A 26 4.19 -7.06 8.70
N LEU A 27 4.20 -6.72 9.99
CA LEU A 27 5.44 -6.47 10.74
C LEU A 27 6.29 -7.74 10.91
N ALA A 28 5.66 -8.91 11.00
CA ALA A 28 6.36 -10.19 11.07
C ALA A 28 7.00 -10.59 9.72
N GLN A 29 6.56 -10.00 8.62
CA GLN A 29 7.03 -10.30 7.25
C GLN A 29 7.26 -9.00 6.45
N PRO A 30 8.25 -8.19 6.86
CA PRO A 30 8.45 -6.85 6.30
C PRO A 30 8.77 -6.87 4.80
N GLU A 31 9.52 -7.89 4.33
CA GLU A 31 9.87 -8.03 2.91
C GLU A 31 8.65 -8.29 2.03
N ALA A 32 7.76 -9.18 2.47
CA ALA A 32 6.52 -9.49 1.76
C ALA A 32 5.58 -8.27 1.72
N PHE A 33 5.51 -7.52 2.82
CA PHE A 33 4.73 -6.28 2.87
C PHE A 33 5.28 -5.22 1.90
N VAL A 34 6.60 -5.00 1.89
CA VAL A 34 7.24 -4.05 0.95
C VAL A 34 7.07 -4.50 -0.49
N SER A 35 7.15 -5.80 -0.77
CA SER A 35 6.96 -6.33 -2.13
C SER A 35 5.53 -6.12 -2.62
N ALA A 36 4.52 -6.37 -1.77
CA ALA A 36 3.12 -6.10 -2.10
C ALA A 36 2.89 -4.60 -2.35
N LEU A 37 3.56 -3.74 -1.57
CA LEU A 37 3.49 -2.30 -1.77
C LEU A 37 4.00 -1.87 -3.15
N LYS A 38 5.16 -2.40 -3.56
CA LYS A 38 5.78 -2.09 -4.84
C LYS A 38 4.91 -2.56 -5.99
N GLN A 39 4.42 -3.79 -5.92
CA GLN A 39 3.52 -4.33 -6.94
C GLN A 39 2.29 -3.45 -7.12
N SER A 40 1.65 -3.03 -6.04
CA SER A 40 0.47 -2.16 -6.16
C SER A 40 0.77 -0.75 -6.64
N ILE A 41 2.03 -0.28 -6.58
CA ILE A 41 2.42 0.97 -7.25
C ILE A 41 2.59 0.71 -8.75
N GLU A 42 3.27 -0.37 -9.12
CA GLU A 42 3.48 -0.78 -10.51
C GLU A 42 2.14 -1.02 -11.24
N ASP A 43 1.19 -1.71 -10.60
CA ASP A 43 -0.14 -1.97 -11.16
C ASP A 43 -0.90 -0.67 -11.50
N ILE A 44 -0.69 0.39 -10.71
CA ILE A 44 -1.30 1.72 -10.96
C ILE A 44 -0.60 2.41 -12.13
N GLU A 45 0.74 2.34 -12.19
CA GLU A 45 1.50 2.96 -13.29
C GLU A 45 1.22 2.28 -14.64
N GLU A 46 0.96 0.97 -14.66
CA GLU A 46 0.58 0.24 -15.88
C GLU A 46 -0.86 0.53 -16.33
N GLU A 47 -1.81 0.77 -15.41
CA GLU A 47 -3.19 1.14 -15.75
C GLU A 47 -3.31 2.56 -16.34
N GLU A 48 -2.34 3.45 -16.09
CA GLU A 48 -2.30 4.82 -16.66
C GLU A 48 -1.69 4.90 -18.09
N ALA A 49 -1.16 3.80 -18.65
CA ALA A 49 -0.38 3.78 -19.90
C ALA A 49 -1.18 3.61 -21.21
#